data_AF-A0A0B6YAZ9-F1
#
_entry.id   AF-A0A0B6YAZ9-F1
#
_cell.length_a   1.000
_cell.length_b   1.000
_cell.length_c   1.000
_cell.angle_alpha   90.00
_cell.angle_beta   90.00
_cell.angle_gamma   90.00
#
_symmetry.space_group_name_H-M   'P 1'
#
loop_
_entity.id
_entity.type
_entity.pdbx_description
1 polymer ?
#
loop_
_entity_poly.entity_id
_entity_poly.type
_entity_poly.pdbx_seq_one_letter_code
_entity_poly.pdbx_strand_id
1 'polypeptide(L)'
;EKNDVILYHGLSPLQKKLYKAILTKDIGIFESNTGSSSQSRLMNILMQLRKCVNHPYLFDGVESEPYELGEHLVEASHKFTMIDHLLLHLKESGRKVLLFSQMSRMLDILHNYLSYRGYTYELLDESVQGEERFLTIQNY
;
A
#
# COMPACT_ATOMS: atom_id res chain seq x y z
N GLU A 1 -28.39 -2.48 -2.06
CA GLU A 1 -27.47 -3.61 -1.79
C GLU A 1 -26.04 -3.14 -1.89
N LYS A 2 -25.13 -3.72 -1.09
CA LYS A 2 -23.70 -3.46 -1.19
C LYS A 2 -23.12 -4.40 -2.25
N ASN A 3 -22.49 -3.84 -3.27
CA ASN A 3 -21.79 -4.62 -4.29
C ASN A 3 -20.32 -4.78 -3.90
N ASP A 4 -19.91 -6.00 -3.57
CA ASP A 4 -18.53 -6.34 -3.24
C ASP A 4 -17.84 -6.93 -4.49
N VAL A 5 -16.78 -6.26 -4.96
CA VAL A 5 -16.00 -6.67 -6.14
C VAL A 5 -14.53 -6.83 -5.74
N ILE A 6 -13.94 -7.97 -6.10
CA ILE A 6 -12.52 -8.25 -5.87
C ILE A 6 -11.75 -7.95 -7.15
N LEU A 7 -10.80 -7.01 -7.07
CA LEU A 7 -9.91 -6.65 -8.17
C LEU A 7 -8.55 -7.35 -7.99
N TYR A 8 -8.25 -8.29 -8.87
CA TYR A 8 -6.95 -8.96 -8.92
C TYR A 8 -5.94 -8.11 -9.67
N HIS A 9 -4.71 -8.01 -9.16
CA HIS A 9 -3.61 -7.32 -9.81
C HIS A 9 -2.34 -8.15 -9.83
N GLY A 10 -1.48 -7.83 -10.80
CA GLY A 10 -0.12 -8.36 -10.86
C GLY A 10 0.85 -7.65 -9.91
N LEU A 11 2.13 -7.85 -10.18
CA LEU A 11 3.25 -7.18 -9.52
C LEU A 11 4.03 -6.39 -10.57
N SER A 12 4.48 -5.18 -10.22
CA SER A 12 5.42 -4.41 -11.02
C SER A 12 6.77 -5.12 -11.15
N PRO A 13 7.64 -4.76 -12.11
CA PRO A 13 9.00 -5.31 -12.20
C PRO A 13 9.79 -5.18 -10.90
N LEU A 14 9.68 -4.02 -10.21
CA LEU A 14 10.34 -3.79 -8.93
C LEU A 14 9.77 -4.68 -7.83
N GLN A 15 8.44 -4.80 -7.75
CA GLN A 15 7.79 -5.72 -6.81
C GLN A 15 8.23 -7.17 -7.05
N LYS A 16 8.28 -7.65 -8.29
CA LYS A 16 8.76 -9.01 -8.60
C LYS A 16 10.19 -9.24 -8.12
N LYS A 17 11.08 -8.27 -8.34
CA LYS A 17 12.48 -8.32 -7.89
C LYS A 17 12.57 -8.44 -6.37
N LEU A 18 11.85 -7.59 -5.64
CA LEU A 18 11.83 -7.60 -4.16
C LEU A 18 11.17 -8.86 -3.61
N TYR A 19 10.05 -9.28 -4.20
CA TYR A 19 9.32 -10.48 -3.78
C TYR A 19 10.20 -11.73 -3.91
N LYS A 20 10.93 -11.86 -5.02
CA LYS A 20 11.90 -12.94 -5.20
C LYS A 20 13.02 -12.87 -4.15
N ALA A 21 13.58 -11.68 -3.91
CA ALA A 21 14.64 -11.49 -2.92
C ALA A 21 14.19 -11.88 -1.50
N ILE A 22 12.96 -11.53 -1.10
CA ILE A 22 12.37 -11.90 0.20
C ILE A 22 12.28 -13.42 0.34
N LEU A 23 11.78 -14.12 -0.68
CA LEU A 23 11.64 -15.58 -0.65
C LEU A 23 13.00 -16.30 -0.62
N THR A 24 13.99 -15.79 -1.36
CA THR A 24 15.31 -16.44 -1.45
C THR A 24 16.18 -16.26 -0.22
N LYS A 25 15.88 -15.27 0.64
CA LYS A 25 16.70 -14.96 1.81
C LYS A 25 16.70 -16.09 2.85
N ASP A 26 15.64 -16.90 2.90
CA ASP A 26 15.46 -17.94 3.91
C ASP A 26 14.77 -19.20 3.33
N ILE A 27 15.34 -19.79 2.28
CA ILE A 27 14.79 -20.99 1.61
C ILE A 27 14.60 -22.16 2.59
N GLY A 28 15.55 -22.36 3.52
CA GLY A 28 15.51 -23.46 4.49
C GLY A 28 14.35 -23.42 5.48
N ILE A 29 13.64 -22.29 5.63
CA ILE A 29 12.45 -22.19 6.50
C ILE A 29 11.29 -23.01 5.95
N PHE A 30 11.16 -23.09 4.62
CA PHE A 30 10.10 -23.85 3.97
C PHE A 30 10.32 -25.37 4.04
N GLU A 31 11.57 -25.79 4.30
CA GLU A 31 11.95 -27.19 4.41
C GLU A 31 11.86 -27.69 5.87
N SER A 32 12.00 -26.80 6.86
CA SER A 32 11.95 -27.14 8.29
C SER A 32 10.52 -27.13 8.86
N ASN A 33 9.84 -28.27 8.80
CA ASN A 33 8.62 -28.51 9.58
C ASN A 33 9.01 -28.90 11.01
N THR A 34 8.91 -27.98 11.98
CA THR A 34 8.66 -28.20 13.44
C THR A 34 9.41 -27.20 14.35
N GLY A 35 8.71 -26.20 14.89
CA GLY A 35 9.23 -25.34 15.97
C GLY A 35 8.55 -23.97 16.09
N SER A 36 8.41 -23.44 17.31
CA SER A 36 7.86 -22.10 17.55
C SER A 36 8.72 -20.97 16.96
N SER A 37 10.04 -21.18 16.84
CA SER A 37 10.98 -20.23 16.23
C SER A 37 10.93 -20.20 14.69
N SER A 38 10.40 -21.23 14.02
CA SER A 38 10.16 -21.18 12.57
C SER A 38 8.87 -20.42 12.26
N GLN A 39 7.87 -20.48 13.14
CA GLN A 39 6.62 -19.71 12.97
C GLN A 39 6.84 -18.20 13.03
N SER A 40 7.62 -17.69 13.99
CA SER A 40 7.90 -16.25 14.08
C SER A 40 8.66 -15.73 12.84
N ARG A 41 9.60 -16.51 12.32
CA ARG A 41 10.31 -16.17 11.08
C ARG A 41 9.39 -16.20 9.86
N LEU A 42 8.50 -17.19 9.76
CA LEU A 42 7.50 -17.23 8.69
C LEU A 42 6.55 -16.02 8.74
N MET A 43 6.14 -15.60 9.94
CA MET A 43 5.33 -14.40 10.11
C MET A 43 6.08 -13.13 9.68
N ASN A 44 7.39 -13.05 9.94
CA ASN A 44 8.21 -11.96 9.45
C ASN A 44 8.30 -11.95 7.92
N ILE A 45 8.50 -13.11 7.28
CA ILE A 45 8.47 -13.24 5.81
C ILE A 45 7.12 -12.78 5.27
N LEU A 46 6.02 -13.29 5.84
CA LEU A 46 4.67 -12.91 5.44
C LEU A 46 4.45 -11.40 5.54
N MET A 47 4.94 -10.76 6.60
CA MET A 47 4.87 -9.31 6.76
C MET A 47 5.64 -8.58 5.64
N GLN A 48 6.86 -9.02 5.30
CA GLN A 48 7.61 -8.41 4.20
C GLN A 48 6.92 -8.63 2.85
N LEU A 49 6.36 -9.82 2.59
CA LEU A 49 5.58 -10.08 1.38
C LEU A 49 4.35 -9.15 1.30
N ARG A 50 3.64 -8.95 2.42
CA ARG A 50 2.52 -7.99 2.51
C ARG A 50 2.94 -6.55 2.20
N LYS A 51 4.11 -6.11 2.70
CA LYS A 51 4.67 -4.81 2.34
C LYS A 51 4.97 -4.72 0.84
N CYS A 52 5.62 -5.73 0.28
CA CYS A 52 5.99 -5.78 -1.14
C CYS A 52 4.77 -5.68 -2.08
N VAL A 53 3.69 -6.39 -1.78
CA VAL A 53 2.48 -6.33 -2.63
C VAL A 53 1.72 -5.02 -2.49
N ASN A 54 1.83 -4.33 -1.35
CA ASN A 54 1.25 -3.01 -1.14
C ASN A 54 2.03 -1.95 -1.94
N HIS A 55 3.30 -1.73 -1.59
CA HIS A 55 4.17 -0.76 -2.26
C HIS A 55 5.65 -1.01 -1.97
N PRO A 56 6.56 -0.98 -2.97
CA PRO A 56 8.00 -1.10 -2.73
C PRO A 56 8.60 -0.07 -1.78
N TYR A 57 8.09 1.17 -1.74
CA TYR A 57 8.60 2.22 -0.84
C TYR A 57 8.24 2.01 0.64
N LEU A 58 7.54 0.93 0.98
CA LEU A 58 7.46 0.46 2.36
C LEU A 58 8.79 -0.16 2.84
N PHE A 59 9.74 -0.40 1.94
CA PHE A 59 11.11 -0.81 2.27
C PHE A 59 12.04 0.40 2.20
N ASP A 60 12.82 0.57 3.26
CA ASP A 60 13.73 1.70 3.38
C ASP A 60 14.87 1.56 2.34
N GLY A 61 15.25 2.67 1.70
CA GLY A 61 16.29 2.71 0.67
C GLY A 61 15.89 2.16 -0.71
N VAL A 62 14.61 1.79 -0.92
CA VAL A 62 14.09 1.44 -2.26
C VAL A 62 13.67 2.68 -3.04
N GLU A 63 13.12 3.66 -2.35
CA GLU A 63 12.79 4.97 -2.92
C GLU A 63 14.08 5.76 -3.19
N SER A 64 14.13 6.48 -4.31
CA SER A 64 15.29 7.27 -4.71
C SER A 64 15.43 8.54 -3.87
N GLU A 65 16.68 8.92 -3.58
CA GLU A 65 17.04 10.17 -2.92
C GLU A 65 17.76 11.10 -3.92
N PRO A 66 17.39 12.39 -4.04
CA PRO A 66 16.39 13.10 -3.23
C PRO A 66 14.96 12.67 -3.55
N TYR A 67 14.08 12.71 -2.54
CA TYR A 67 12.66 12.47 -2.72
C TYR A 67 12.01 13.56 -3.59
N GLU A 68 11.28 13.14 -4.62
CA GLU A 68 10.48 14.01 -5.48
C GLU A 68 9.09 13.37 -5.69
N LEU A 69 8.05 14.18 -5.86
CA LEU A 69 6.73 13.68 -6.23
C LEU A 69 6.69 13.38 -7.74
N GLY A 70 6.31 12.17 -8.12
CA GLY A 70 6.21 11.83 -9.54
C GLY A 70 5.55 10.50 -9.87
N GLU A 71 5.59 10.18 -11.16
CA GLU A 71 4.99 8.97 -11.74
C GLU A 71 5.56 7.67 -11.16
N HIS A 72 6.79 7.71 -10.62
CA HIS A 72 7.42 6.59 -9.92
C HIS A 72 6.58 6.07 -8.73
N LEU A 73 5.70 6.89 -8.13
CA LEU A 73 4.75 6.45 -7.10
C LEU A 73 3.69 5.47 -7.66
N VAL A 74 3.33 5.63 -8.93
CA VAL A 74 2.35 4.77 -9.61
C VAL A 74 3.04 3.57 -10.26
N GLU A 75 4.16 3.80 -10.94
CA GLU A 75 4.89 2.76 -11.69
C GLU A 75 5.55 1.72 -10.77
N ALA A 76 5.94 2.12 -9.55
CA ALA A 76 6.56 1.21 -8.61
C ALA A 76 5.61 0.11 -8.13
N SER A 77 4.29 0.31 -8.14
CA SER A 77 3.32 -0.68 -7.65
C SER A 77 2.15 -0.89 -8.61
N HIS A 78 1.94 -2.14 -9.01
CA HIS A 78 0.80 -2.49 -9.87
C HIS A 78 -0.55 -2.20 -9.21
N LYS A 79 -0.60 -2.23 -7.87
CA LYS A 79 -1.78 -1.83 -7.10
C LYS A 79 -2.07 -0.34 -7.30
N PHE A 80 -1.05 0.51 -7.32
CA PHE A 80 -1.22 1.93 -7.59
C PHE A 80 -1.60 2.20 -9.04
N THR A 81 -1.05 1.46 -10.01
CA THR A 81 -1.52 1.54 -11.40
C THR A 81 -3.02 1.28 -11.51
N MET A 82 -3.55 0.27 -10.81
CA MET A 82 -5.01 0.03 -10.79
C MET A 82 -5.79 1.11 -10.04
N ILE A 83 -5.29 1.56 -8.88
CA ILE A 83 -5.92 2.63 -8.10
C ILE A 83 -6.00 3.91 -8.95
N ASP A 84 -4.97 4.22 -9.73
CA ASP A 84 -4.91 5.39 -10.59
C ASP A 84 -6.02 5.39 -11.65
N HIS A 85 -6.16 4.28 -12.38
CA HIS A 85 -7.25 4.12 -13.34
C HIS A 85 -8.63 4.12 -12.68
N LEU A 86 -8.77 3.46 -11.52
CA LEU A 86 -10.05 3.37 -10.81
C LEU A 86 -10.49 4.73 -10.28
N LEU A 87 -9.59 5.48 -9.64
CA LEU A 87 -9.91 6.79 -9.08
C LEU A 87 -10.22 7.81 -10.17
N LEU A 88 -9.52 7.76 -11.31
CA LEU A 88 -9.84 8.60 -12.46
C LEU A 88 -11.29 8.37 -12.91
N HIS A 89 -11.66 7.11 -13.16
CA HIS A 89 -13.00 6.74 -13.59
C HIS A 89 -14.10 7.11 -12.58
N LEU A 90 -13.83 6.92 -11.28
CA LEU A 90 -14.76 7.27 -10.21
C LEU A 90 -14.93 8.79 -10.06
N LYS A 91 -13.85 9.56 -10.24
CA LYS A 91 -13.90 11.03 -10.21
C LYS A 91 -14.69 11.59 -11.38
N GLU A 92 -14.48 11.07 -12.59
CA GLU A 92 -15.28 11.44 -13.78
C GLU A 92 -16.78 11.14 -13.58
N SER A 93 -17.09 10.10 -12.82
CA SER A 93 -18.46 9.75 -12.43
C SER A 93 -19.02 10.57 -11.25
N GLY A 94 -18.25 11.51 -10.70
CA GLY A 94 -18.66 12.34 -9.55
C GLY A 94 -18.78 11.60 -8.22
N ARG A 95 -18.11 10.44 -8.07
CA ARG A 95 -18.20 9.61 -6.86
C ARG A 95 -17.11 9.97 -5.84
N LYS A 96 -17.48 9.96 -4.55
CA LYS A 96 -16.53 10.01 -3.43
C LYS A 96 -16.01 8.61 -3.13
N VAL A 97 -14.75 8.50 -2.75
CA VAL A 97 -14.06 7.23 -2.50
C VAL A 97 -13.45 7.24 -1.11
N LEU A 98 -13.61 6.14 -0.39
CA LEU A 98 -12.99 5.91 0.92
C LEU A 98 -11.95 4.80 0.77
N LEU A 99 -10.69 5.10 1.09
CA LEU A 99 -9.58 4.16 0.99
C LEU A 99 -9.15 3.72 2.39
N PHE A 100 -9.00 2.41 2.58
CA PHE A 100 -8.53 1.82 3.84
C PHE A 100 -7.22 1.08 3.64
N SER A 101 -6.33 1.19 4.62
CA SER A 101 -5.08 0.44 4.68
C SER A 101 -4.83 -0.05 6.10
N GLN A 102 -4.23 -1.24 6.22
CA GLN A 102 -3.78 -1.80 7.51
C GLN A 102 -2.40 -1.26 7.94
N MET A 103 -1.71 -0.53 7.07
CA MET A 103 -0.37 0.01 7.34
C MET A 103 -0.43 1.54 7.24
N SER A 104 -0.10 2.27 8.32
CA SER A 104 -0.08 3.73 8.34
C SER A 104 0.90 4.31 7.31
N ARG A 105 2.12 3.76 7.20
CA ARG A 105 3.10 4.12 6.15
C ARG A 105 2.56 3.99 4.72
N MET A 106 1.56 3.16 4.48
CA MET A 106 0.93 3.05 3.16
C MET A 106 -0.06 4.19 2.91
N LEU A 107 -0.67 4.76 3.97
CA LEU A 107 -1.47 5.97 3.89
C LEU A 107 -0.60 7.18 3.53
N ASP A 108 0.64 7.25 4.03
CA ASP A 108 1.60 8.29 3.64
C ASP A 108 1.91 8.24 2.13
N ILE A 109 2.13 7.04 1.58
CA ILE A 109 2.35 6.86 0.13
C ILE A 109 1.10 7.25 -0.66
N LEU A 110 -0.10 6.89 -0.16
CA LEU A 110 -1.36 7.32 -0.78
C LEU A 110 -1.52 8.84 -0.74
N HIS A 111 -1.16 9.49 0.36
CA HIS A 111 -1.18 10.95 0.49
C HIS A 111 -0.31 11.58 -0.60
N ASN A 112 0.94 11.13 -0.74
CA ASN A 112 1.86 11.64 -1.75
C ASN A 112 1.31 11.46 -3.18
N TYR A 113 0.77 10.28 -3.48
CA TYR A 113 0.13 9.98 -4.76
C TYR A 113 -1.10 10.87 -5.02
N LEU A 114 -1.99 11.05 -4.03
CA LEU A 114 -3.19 11.87 -4.18
C LEU A 114 -2.84 13.34 -4.41
N SER A 115 -1.84 13.84 -3.67
CA SER A 115 -1.29 15.19 -3.87
C SER A 115 -0.66 15.34 -5.25
N TYR A 116 0.13 14.37 -5.72
CA TYR A 116 0.73 14.36 -7.06
C TYR A 116 -0.32 14.41 -8.17
N ARG A 117 -1.41 13.65 -8.04
CA ARG A 117 -2.54 13.65 -8.99
C ARG A 117 -3.53 14.81 -8.81
N GLY A 118 -3.34 15.67 -7.81
CA GLY A 118 -4.22 16.82 -7.54
C GLY A 118 -5.62 16.42 -7.06
N TYR A 119 -5.76 15.33 -6.30
CA TYR A 119 -7.00 14.98 -5.61
C TYR A 119 -7.11 15.73 -4.28
N THR A 120 -8.31 16.19 -3.95
CA THR A 120 -8.66 16.61 -2.59
C THR A 120 -9.00 15.38 -1.75
N TYR A 121 -8.48 15.29 -0.54
CA TYR A 121 -8.75 14.18 0.37
C TYR A 121 -8.61 14.63 1.82
N GLU A 122 -9.15 13.81 2.71
CA GLU A 122 -9.00 13.93 4.15
C GLU A 122 -8.40 12.64 4.70
N LEU A 123 -7.54 12.75 5.70
CA LEU A 123 -6.91 11.60 6.36
C LEU A 123 -7.48 11.41 7.75
N LEU A 124 -8.00 10.21 8.00
CA LEU A 124 -8.44 9.78 9.32
C LEU A 124 -7.47 8.72 9.85
N ASP A 125 -6.37 9.16 10.45
CA ASP A 125 -5.46 8.27 11.19
C ASP A 125 -5.91 8.17 12.66
N GLU A 126 -5.65 7.04 13.30
CA GLU A 126 -5.96 6.81 14.72
C GLU A 126 -5.12 7.69 15.67
N SER A 127 -4.06 8.32 15.17
CA SER A 127 -3.29 9.33 15.90
C SER A 127 -3.96 10.71 15.95
N VAL A 128 -5.03 10.93 15.18
CA VAL A 128 -5.80 12.18 15.16
C VAL A 128 -6.70 12.21 16.40
N GLN A 129 -6.62 13.26 17.22
CA GLN A 129 -7.43 13.40 18.44
C GLN A 129 -8.93 13.34 18.09
N GLY A 130 -9.75 12.82 19.02
CA GLY A 130 -11.17 12.53 18.77
C GLY A 130 -11.99 13.72 18.23
N GLU A 131 -11.61 14.95 18.59
CA GLU A 131 -12.27 16.18 18.10
C GLU A 131 -11.94 16.48 16.63
N GLU A 132 -10.68 16.38 16.22
CA GLU A 132 -10.27 16.55 14.81
C GLU A 132 -10.87 15.46 13.92
N ARG A 133 -11.00 14.24 14.44
CA ARG A 133 -11.68 13.13 13.77
C ARG A 133 -13.16 13.46 13.49
N PHE A 134 -13.86 14.07 14.45
CA PHE A 134 -15.26 14.45 14.29
C PHE A 134 -15.44 15.60 13.28
N LEU A 135 -14.57 16.60 13.33
CA LEU A 135 -14.59 17.74 12.39
C LEU A 135 -14.30 17.28 10.96
N THR A 136 -13.35 16.38 10.77
CA THR A 136 -13.02 15.81 9.46
C THR A 136 -14.21 15.05 8.86
N ILE A 137 -14.96 14.32 9.70
CA ILE A 137 -16.20 13.63 9.27
C ILE A 137 -17.29 14.62 8.88
N GLN A 138 -17.41 15.77 9.55
CA GLN A 138 -18.44 16.77 9.24
C GLN A 138 -18.13 17.58 7.97
N ASN A 139 -16.85 17.75 7.64
CA ASN A 139 -16.42 18.56 6.50
C ASN A 139 -16.51 17.81 5.15
N TYR A 140 -16.74 16.50 5.15
CA TYR A 140 -16.70 15.64 3.96
C TYR A 140 -18.06 15.03 3.60
#